data_AF-A0A850A8B6-F1
#
_entry.id   AF-A0A850A8B6-F1
#
_cell.length_a   1.000
_cell.length_b   1.000
_cell.length_c   1.000
_cell.angle_alpha   90.00
_cell.angle_beta   90.00
_cell.angle_gamma   90.00
#
_symmetry.space_group_name_H-M   'P 1'
#
loop_
_entity.id
_entity.type
_entity.pdbx_description
1 polymer ?
#
loop_
_entity_poly.entity_id
_entity_poly.type
_entity_poly.pdbx_seq_one_letter_code
_entity_poly.pdbx_strand_id
1 'polypeptide(L)' 'MTSDALLEQAAALADEIAQLQSQWPKHSTPPALVIQLEDLEEALAQVHAAIAASASGRSAPSAPTA' A
#
# COMPACT_ATOMS: atom_id res chain seq x y z
N MET A 1 9.98 5.63 10.36
CA MET A 1 9.87 4.32 9.69
C MET A 1 11.02 4.19 8.72
N THR A 2 11.74 3.09 8.75
CA THR A 2 12.78 2.78 7.75
C THR A 2 12.11 2.32 6.46
N SER A 3 12.79 2.46 5.31
CA SER A 3 12.26 2.00 4.03
C SER A 3 11.96 0.49 4.03
N ASP A 4 12.74 -0.29 4.77
CA ASP A 4 12.56 -1.74 4.94
C ASP A 4 11.25 -2.08 5.65
N ALA A 5 10.91 -1.37 6.74
CA ALA A 5 9.65 -1.56 7.46
C ALA A 5 8.42 -1.21 6.61
N LEU A 6 8.54 -0.24 5.69
CA LEU A 6 7.46 0.09 4.76
C LEU A 6 7.27 -1.02 3.71
N LEU A 7 8.35 -1.62 3.23
CA LEU A 7 8.28 -2.74 2.29
C LEU A 7 7.66 -3.99 2.94
N GLU A 8 8.03 -4.29 4.18
CA GLU A 8 7.42 -5.39 4.96
C GLU A 8 5.93 -5.14 5.18
N GLN A 9 5.54 -3.92 5.52
CA GLN A 9 4.14 -3.54 5.69
C GLN A 9 3.35 -3.63 4.37
N ALA A 10 3.92 -3.20 3.24
CA ALA A 10 3.28 -3.35 1.94
C ALA A 10 3.08 -4.82 1.56
N ALA A 11 4.07 -5.68 1.85
CA ALA A 11 3.97 -7.11 1.61
C ALA A 11 2.90 -7.79 2.48
N ALA A 12 2.81 -7.42 3.76
CA ALA A 12 1.77 -7.93 4.67
C ALA A 12 0.36 -7.54 4.20
N LEU A 13 0.14 -6.28 3.82
CA LEU A 13 -1.14 -5.81 3.29
C LEU A 13 -1.53 -6.51 1.99
N ALA A 14 -0.56 -6.76 1.10
CA ALA A 14 -0.79 -7.49 -0.14
C ALA A 14 -1.21 -8.95 0.11
N ASP A 15 -0.61 -9.61 1.11
CA ASP A 15 -1.00 -10.97 1.53
C ASP A 15 -2.41 -11.00 2.12
N GLU A 16 -2.74 -10.04 3.00
CA GLU A 16 -4.09 -9.91 3.57
C GLU A 16 -5.15 -9.72 2.49
N ILE A 17 -4.89 -8.88 1.48
CA ILE A 17 -5.78 -8.69 0.33
C ILE A 17 -5.98 -10.00 -0.43
N ALA A 18 -4.90 -10.74 -0.72
CA ALA A 18 -4.97 -12.01 -1.44
C ALA A 18 -5.77 -13.06 -0.65
N GLN A 19 -5.56 -13.13 0.65
CA GLN A 19 -6.32 -14.03 1.53
C GLN A 19 -7.79 -13.65 1.62
N LEU A 20 -8.10 -12.35 1.69
CA LEU A 20 -9.47 -11.86 1.72
C LEU A 20 -10.21 -12.20 0.41
N GLN A 21 -9.58 -11.93 -0.73
CA GLN A 21 -10.13 -12.26 -2.05
C GLN A 21 -10.30 -13.77 -2.24
N SER A 22 -9.41 -14.60 -1.70
CA SER A 22 -9.54 -16.07 -1.74
C SER A 22 -10.78 -16.58 -1.00
N GLN A 23 -11.33 -15.81 -0.07
CA GLN A 23 -12.55 -16.14 0.68
C GLN A 23 -13.83 -15.62 -0.01
N TRP A 24 -13.73 -14.97 -1.16
CA TRP A 24 -14.89 -14.35 -1.80
C TRP A 24 -15.87 -15.39 -2.37
N PRO A 25 -17.18 -15.25 -2.08
CA PRO A 25 -18.19 -16.12 -2.65
C PRO A 25 -18.40 -15.85 -4.15
N LYS A 26 -18.63 -16.90 -4.93
CA LYS A 26 -18.82 -16.84 -6.40
C LYS A 26 -20.03 -16.01 -6.89
N HIS A 27 -21.03 -15.81 -6.05
CA HIS A 27 -22.33 -15.29 -6.48
C HIS A 27 -22.68 -13.92 -5.91
N SER A 28 -22.13 -13.58 -4.75
CA SER A 28 -22.35 -12.28 -4.12
C SER A 28 -21.27 -12.06 -3.07
N THR A 29 -20.44 -11.04 -3.27
CA THR A 29 -19.48 -10.60 -2.27
C THR A 29 -20.23 -9.73 -1.25
N PRO A 30 -20.21 -10.07 0.05
CA PRO A 30 -20.82 -9.26 1.08
C PRO A 30 -20.26 -7.83 1.04
N PRO A 31 -21.10 -6.79 1.22
CA PRO A 31 -20.65 -5.39 1.23
C PRO A 31 -19.53 -5.15 2.26
N ALA A 32 -19.59 -5.85 3.41
CA ALA A 32 -18.56 -5.78 4.43
C ALA A 32 -17.18 -6.26 3.94
N LEU A 33 -17.12 -7.30 3.09
CA LEU A 33 -15.86 -7.78 2.52
C LEU A 33 -15.33 -6.84 1.43
N VAL A 34 -16.24 -6.18 0.70
CA VAL A 34 -15.85 -5.16 -0.29
C VAL A 34 -15.23 -3.96 0.42
N ILE A 35 -15.90 -3.43 1.45
CA ILE A 35 -15.39 -2.30 2.24
C ILE A 35 -14.04 -2.65 2.87
N GLN A 36 -13.91 -3.87 3.42
CA GLN A 36 -12.64 -4.32 4.00
C GLN A 36 -11.53 -4.42 2.95
N LEU A 37 -11.85 -4.86 1.73
CA LEU A 37 -10.89 -4.87 0.64
C LEU A 37 -10.46 -3.44 0.27
N GLU A 38 -11.42 -2.53 0.10
CA GLU A 38 -11.16 -1.13 -0.26
C GLU A 38 -10.25 -0.44 0.77
N ASP A 39 -10.47 -0.69 2.06
CA ASP A 39 -9.64 -0.14 3.16
C ASP A 39 -8.20 -0.68 3.11
N LEU A 40 -8.03 -1.99 2.87
CA LEU A 40 -6.72 -2.62 2.72
C LEU A 40 -5.99 -2.12 1.46
N GLU A 41 -6.71 -1.96 0.34
CA GLU A 41 -6.17 -1.43 -0.91
C GLU A 41 -5.73 0.03 -0.75
N GLU A 42 -6.53 0.86 -0.07
CA GLU A 42 -6.18 2.24 0.25
C GLU A 42 -4.97 2.32 1.19
N ALA A 43 -4.90 1.47 2.22
CA ALA A 43 -3.74 1.38 3.09
C ALA A 43 -2.46 1.00 2.31
N LEU A 44 -2.54 0.01 1.41
CA LEU A 44 -1.42 -0.39 0.56
C LEU A 44 -0.97 0.76 -0.34
N ALA A 45 -1.93 1.48 -0.95
CA ALA A 45 -1.63 2.65 -1.77
C ALA A 45 -0.92 3.75 -0.99
N GLN A 46 -1.33 4.00 0.26
CA GLN A 46 -0.65 4.97 1.14
C GLN A 46 0.78 4.54 1.48
N VAL A 47 1.00 3.26 1.78
CA VAL A 47 2.35 2.73 2.05
C VAL A 47 3.24 2.83 0.81
N HIS A 48 2.72 2.48 -0.37
CA HIS A 48 3.43 2.65 -1.64
C HIS A 48 3.78 4.12 -1.93
N ALA A 49 2.85 5.05 -1.67
CA ALA A 49 3.11 6.48 -1.79
C ALA A 49 4.20 6.94 -0.82
N ALA A 50 4.19 6.45 0.43
CA ALA A 50 5.23 6.74 1.42
C ALA A 50 6.61 6.18 1.01
N ILE A 51 6.67 4.98 0.44
CA ILE A 51 7.89 4.39 -0.12
C ILE A 51 8.41 5.27 -1.26
N ALA A 52 7.54 5.64 -2.21
CA ALA A 52 7.90 6.46 -3.36
C ALA A 52 8.37 7.87 -2.94
N ALA A 53 7.72 8.48 -1.95
CA ALA A 53 8.11 9.76 -1.37
C ALA A 53 9.47 9.67 -0.66
N SER A 54 9.72 8.58 0.07
CA SER A 54 11.01 8.32 0.74
C SER A 54 12.14 8.04 -0.26
N ALA A 55 11.84 7.44 -1.41
CA ALA A 55 12.78 7.24 -2.51
C ALA A 55 13.10 8.56 -3.24
N SER A 56 12.08 9.40 -3.50
CA SER A 56 12.23 10.69 -4.19
C SER A 56 12.92 11.75 -3.31
N GLY A 57 12.70 11.73 -2.00
CA GLY A 57 13.37 12.61 -1.04
C GLY A 57 14.88 12.42 -0.93
N ARG A 58 15.45 11.39 -1.58
CA ARG A 58 16.88 11.14 -1.65
C ARG A 58 17.55 11.72 -2.91
N SER A 59 16.80 12.41 -3.78
CA SER A 59 17.30 13.02 -5.01
C SER A 59 16.75 14.43 -5.21
N ALA A 60 17.31 15.38 -4.48
CA ALA A 60 17.41 16.78 -4.91
C ALA A 60 18.70 17.40 -4.36
N PRO A 61 19.84 17.27 -5.07
CA PRO A 61 20.94 18.20 -4.88
C PRO A 61 20.52 19.60 -5.36
N SER A 62 20.80 20.58 -4.51
CA SER A 62 20.62 22.00 -4.76
C SER A 62 21.24 22.46 -6.09
N ALA A 63 20.56 23.39 -6.74
CA ALA A 63 21.24 24.44 -7.51
C ALA A 63 20.45 25.75 -7.36
N PRO A 64 20.89 26.69 -6.50
CA PRO A 64 20.59 28.09 -6.70
C PRO A 64 21.40 28.55 -7.92
N THR A 65 20.76 28.73 -9.07
CA THR A 65 21.38 29.45 -10.19
C THR A 65 21.23 30.95 -9.91
N ALA A 66 22.35 31.65 -10.11
CA ALA A 66 22.62 33.04 -9.75
C ALA A 66 21.68 34.09 -10.36
#